data_AF-A0A7S3I469-F1
#
_entry.id   AF-A0A7S3I469-F1
#
_cell.length_a   1.000
_cell.length_b   1.000
_cell.length_c   1.000
_cell.angle_alpha   90.00
_cell.angle_beta   90.00
_cell.angle_gamma   90.00
#
_symmetry.space_group_name_H-M   'P 1'
#
loop_
_entity.id
_entity.type
_entity.pdbx_description
1 polymer ?
#
loop_
_entity_poly.entity_id
_entity_poly.type
_entity_poly.pdbx_seq_one_letter_code
_entity_poly.pdbx_strand_id
1 'polypeptide(L)'
;MLILKLVDGERNNADLIQGYRLDGQVSLVFRFQKSQPHLTYLTKLDLTEIKHYMRTLLTAVSRLAELGVMHRDIKPTNFLYDPPSRTGLLIDFGLSEIEVDQNWNPRNPAMRDNPDVQKIVNLQKTMKIKNRTGTKGYMPPEALFNYQ
;
A
#
# COMPACT_ATOMS: atom_id res chain seq x y z
N MET A 1 5.86 5.80 7.78
CA MET A 1 5.96 7.22 7.33
C MET A 1 6.84 7.37 6.09
N LEU A 2 8.03 6.76 6.03
CA LEU A 2 8.92 6.93 4.87
C LEU A 2 8.33 6.40 3.55
N ILE A 3 7.66 5.24 3.55
CA ILE A 3 6.98 4.74 2.34
C ILE A 3 5.87 5.69 1.87
N LEU A 4 5.09 6.26 2.79
CA LEU A 4 4.07 7.25 2.42
C LEU A 4 4.67 8.49 1.74
N LYS A 5 5.86 8.94 2.18
CA LYS A 5 6.60 10.02 1.50
C LYS A 5 7.12 9.62 0.13
N LEU A 6 7.52 8.36 -0.04
CA LEU A 6 8.02 7.85 -1.32
C LEU A 6 6.91 7.78 -2.38
N VAL A 7 5.69 7.43 -1.94
CA VAL A 7 4.52 7.28 -2.80
C VAL A 7 3.83 8.62 -3.09
N ASP A 8 3.94 9.59 -2.17
CA ASP A 8 3.56 11.00 -2.34
C ASP A 8 2.17 11.26 -2.94
N GLY A 9 1.19 10.43 -2.57
CA GLY A 9 -0.18 10.57 -3.06
C GLY A 9 -0.38 10.25 -4.54
N GLU A 10 0.64 9.74 -5.22
CA GLU A 10 0.58 9.54 -6.67
C GLU A 10 -0.33 8.37 -7.07
N ARG A 11 -1.06 8.56 -8.17
CA ARG A 11 -1.79 7.51 -8.89
C ARG A 11 -2.67 6.65 -7.98
N ASN A 12 -3.60 7.28 -7.25
CA ASN A 12 -4.56 6.61 -6.37
C ASN A 12 -3.95 5.95 -5.13
N ASN A 13 -2.79 6.42 -4.66
CA ASN A 13 -2.24 6.01 -3.35
C ASN A 13 -2.42 7.11 -2.31
N ALA A 14 -2.45 6.73 -1.03
CA ALA A 14 -2.65 7.65 0.08
C ALA A 14 -1.66 8.83 0.09
N ASP A 15 -2.20 10.04 0.17
CA ASP A 15 -1.46 11.31 0.26
C ASP A 15 -1.38 11.73 1.74
N LEU A 16 -0.19 11.61 2.34
CA LEU A 16 0.07 12.00 3.72
C LEU A 16 0.38 13.50 3.77
N ILE A 17 -0.54 14.28 4.33
CA ILE A 17 -0.37 15.72 4.49
C ILE A 17 0.53 16.02 5.69
N GLN A 18 0.25 15.40 6.85
CA GLN A 18 0.95 15.74 8.08
C GLN A 18 0.88 14.62 9.13
N GLY A 19 1.89 14.55 10.00
CA GLY A 19 1.88 13.71 11.19
C GLY A 19 2.01 14.56 12.46
N TYR A 20 1.26 14.21 13.50
CA TYR A 20 1.29 14.85 14.81
C TYR A 20 1.68 13.83 15.88
N ARG A 21 2.35 14.32 16.92
CA ARG A 21 2.60 13.56 18.14
C ARG A 21 2.20 14.40 19.34
N LEU A 22 1.22 13.92 20.09
CA LEU A 22 0.70 14.58 21.30
C LEU A 22 0.48 13.51 22.37
N ASP A 23 1.00 13.72 23.57
CA ASP A 23 0.83 12.85 24.74
C ASP A 23 1.08 11.35 24.47
N GLY A 24 2.10 11.07 23.65
CA GLY A 24 2.46 9.70 23.27
C GLY A 24 1.63 9.08 22.15
N GLN A 25 0.49 9.70 21.77
CA GLN A 25 -0.29 9.32 20.61
C GLN A 25 0.33 9.89 19.33
N VAL A 26 0.33 9.08 18.27
CA VAL A 26 0.75 9.50 16.92
C VAL A 26 -0.48 9.49 16.03
N SER A 27 -0.76 10.63 15.39
CA SER A 27 -1.89 10.82 14.48
C SER A 27 -1.39 11.22 13.11
N LEU A 28 -1.94 10.62 12.06
CA LEU A 28 -1.60 10.91 10.68
C LEU A 28 -2.80 11.52 9.98
N VAL A 29 -2.59 12.62 9.26
CA VAL A 29 -3.60 13.35 8.50
C VAL A 29 -3.33 13.14 7.02
N PHE A 30 -4.34 12.62 6.32
CA PHE A 30 -4.29 12.32 4.90
C PHE A 30 -5.25 13.21 4.12
N ARG A 31 -5.01 13.37 2.81
CA ARG A 31 -6.01 13.94 1.91
C ARG A 31 -7.30 13.14 2.00
N PHE A 32 -8.41 13.85 2.15
CA PHE A 32 -9.73 13.23 2.20
C PHE A 32 -10.10 12.62 0.84
N GLN A 33 -10.56 11.36 0.87
CA GLN A 33 -11.16 10.66 -0.25
C GLN A 33 -12.58 10.26 0.14
N LYS A 34 -13.56 10.69 -0.66
CA LYS A 34 -14.94 10.19 -0.51
C LYS A 34 -14.96 8.70 -0.80
N SER A 35 -15.68 7.94 0.02
CA SER A 35 -15.86 6.51 -0.17
C SER A 35 -17.14 6.01 0.50
N GLN A 36 -17.58 4.83 0.11
CA GLN A 36 -18.66 4.11 0.77
C GLN A 36 -18.12 2.81 1.41
N PRO A 37 -18.78 2.26 2.44
CA PRO A 37 -18.38 0.96 2.98
C PRO A 37 -18.42 -0.11 1.88
N HIS A 38 -17.32 -0.82 1.67
CA HIS A 38 -17.13 -1.70 0.49
C HIS A 38 -18.27 -2.70 0.24
N LEU A 39 -18.89 -3.26 1.27
CA LEU A 39 -20.01 -4.20 1.14
C LEU A 39 -21.29 -3.58 0.56
N THR A 40 -21.47 -2.26 0.60
CA THR A 40 -22.69 -1.60 0.09
C THR A 40 -22.77 -1.62 -1.43
N TYR A 41 -21.62 -1.68 -2.10
CA TYR A 41 -21.51 -1.62 -3.56
C TYR A 41 -20.91 -2.89 -4.19
N LEU A 42 -19.95 -3.58 -3.56
CA LEU A 42 -19.23 -4.68 -4.21
C LEU A 42 -20.15 -5.83 -4.68
N THR A 43 -21.21 -6.11 -3.93
CA THR A 43 -22.19 -7.15 -4.28
C THR A 43 -23.17 -6.75 -5.39
N LYS A 44 -23.14 -5.48 -5.80
CA LYS A 44 -24.07 -4.86 -6.75
C LYS A 44 -23.39 -4.34 -8.02
N LEU A 45 -22.06 -4.37 -8.08
CA LEU A 45 -21.32 -3.88 -9.24
C LEU A 45 -21.59 -4.77 -10.45
N ASP A 46 -21.90 -4.15 -11.58
CA ASP A 46 -21.90 -4.84 -12.87
C ASP A 46 -20.46 -5.02 -13.40
N LEU A 47 -20.32 -5.70 -14.54
CA LEU A 47 -19.00 -5.96 -15.13
C LEU A 47 -18.26 -4.68 -15.52
N THR A 48 -18.96 -3.62 -15.91
CA THR A 48 -18.36 -2.34 -16.28
C THR A 48 -17.82 -1.62 -15.05
N GLU A 49 -18.60 -1.59 -13.98
CA GLU A 49 -18.22 -1.04 -12.69
C GLU A 49 -17.02 -1.80 -12.08
N ILE A 50 -17.02 -3.14 -12.18
CA ILE A 50 -15.89 -3.97 -11.75
C ILE A 50 -14.62 -3.60 -12.53
N LYS A 51 -14.71 -3.40 -13.85
CA LYS A 51 -13.56 -2.97 -14.65
C LYS A 51 -13.01 -1.61 -14.20
N HIS A 52 -13.89 -0.66 -13.86
CA HIS A 52 -13.46 0.64 -13.34
C HIS A 52 -12.78 0.50 -11.98
N TYR A 53 -13.40 -0.22 -11.04
CA TYR A 53 -12.82 -0.51 -9.73
C TYR A 53 -11.42 -1.14 -9.86
N MET A 54 -11.31 -2.21 -10.65
CA MET A 54 -10.05 -2.92 -10.85
C MET A 54 -8.99 -2.06 -11.52
N ARG A 55 -9.37 -1.26 -12.53
CA ARG A 55 -8.43 -0.34 -13.20
C ARG A 55 -7.86 0.68 -12.21
N THR A 56 -8.70 1.27 -11.37
CA THR A 56 -8.28 2.27 -10.38
C THR A 56 -7.36 1.64 -9.33
N LEU A 57 -7.69 0.45 -8.83
CA LEU A 57 -6.84 -0.31 -7.90
C LEU A 57 -5.48 -0.68 -8.54
N LEU A 58 -5.50 -1.24 -9.75
CA LEU A 58 -4.27 -1.64 -10.45
C LEU A 58 -3.40 -0.44 -10.85
N THR A 59 -4.00 0.75 -11.03
CA THR A 59 -3.25 1.99 -11.23
C THR A 59 -2.43 2.35 -9.98
N ALA A 60 -2.99 2.18 -8.78
CA ALA A 60 -2.26 2.35 -7.53
C ALA A 60 -1.12 1.34 -7.39
N VAL A 61 -1.42 0.06 -7.61
CA VAL A 61 -0.44 -1.04 -7.53
C VAL A 61 0.70 -0.87 -8.53
N SER A 62 0.39 -0.44 -9.77
CA SER A 62 1.40 -0.15 -10.79
C SER A 62 2.40 0.90 -10.32
N ARG A 63 1.95 1.94 -9.62
CA ARG A 63 2.84 2.96 -9.07
C ARG A 63 3.75 2.40 -7.98
N LEU A 64 3.21 1.54 -7.11
CA LEU A 64 4.01 0.88 -6.07
C LEU A 64 5.09 -0.01 -6.69
N ALA A 65 4.75 -0.77 -7.73
CA ALA A 65 5.70 -1.60 -8.46
C ALA A 65 6.83 -0.76 -9.10
N GLU A 66 6.51 0.39 -9.69
CA GLU A 66 7.52 1.33 -10.23
C GLU A 66 8.48 1.88 -9.17
N LEU A 67 8.08 1.91 -7.90
CA LEU A 67 8.91 2.34 -6.77
C LEU A 67 9.60 1.15 -6.06
N GLY A 68 9.32 -0.09 -6.47
CA GLY A 68 9.77 -1.29 -5.78
C GLY A 68 9.13 -1.47 -4.40
N VAL A 69 7.91 -0.96 -4.20
CA VAL A 69 7.15 -1.07 -2.95
C VAL A 69 6.13 -2.20 -3.06
N MET A 70 6.11 -3.10 -2.08
CA MET A 70 5.02 -4.04 -1.84
C MET A 70 4.08 -3.50 -0.78
N HIS A 71 2.78 -3.44 -1.08
CA HIS A 71 1.79 -3.02 -0.08
C HIS A 71 1.57 -4.08 1.02
N ARG A 72 1.60 -5.37 0.65
CA ARG A 72 1.44 -6.57 1.51
C ARG A 72 0.09 -6.78 2.22
N ASP A 73 -0.89 -5.90 2.01
CA ASP A 73 -2.23 -6.01 2.62
C ASP A 73 -3.33 -5.40 1.73
N ILE A 74 -3.30 -5.74 0.44
CA ILE A 74 -4.33 -5.31 -0.51
C ILE A 74 -5.59 -6.12 -0.26
N LYS A 75 -6.68 -5.43 0.07
CA LYS A 75 -8.00 -5.98 0.35
C LYS A 75 -9.07 -4.88 0.21
N PRO A 76 -10.36 -5.21 0.05
CA PRO A 76 -11.42 -4.21 -0.10
C PRO A 76 -11.48 -3.15 1.01
N THR A 77 -11.14 -3.49 2.25
CA THR A 77 -11.14 -2.54 3.36
C THR A 77 -9.99 -1.52 3.31
N ASN A 78 -8.93 -1.81 2.56
CA ASN A 78 -7.79 -0.90 2.35
C ASN A 78 -7.87 -0.15 1.01
N PHE A 79 -9.00 -0.25 0.29
CA PHE A 79 -9.22 0.50 -0.93
C PHE A 79 -10.50 1.31 -0.81
N LEU A 80 -10.34 2.60 -0.49
CA LEU A 80 -11.44 3.55 -0.43
C LEU A 80 -11.94 3.79 -1.85
N TYR A 81 -13.19 3.48 -2.15
CA TYR A 81 -13.76 3.66 -3.47
C TYR A 81 -15.11 4.36 -3.41
N ASP A 82 -15.36 5.26 -4.34
CA ASP A 82 -16.64 5.95 -4.55
C ASP A 82 -17.21 5.56 -5.92
N PRO A 83 -18.16 4.61 -5.98
CA PRO A 83 -18.74 4.14 -7.24
C PRO A 83 -19.30 5.25 -8.15
N PRO A 84 -20.06 6.24 -7.64
CA PRO A 84 -20.60 7.32 -8.46
C PRO A 84 -19.53 8.12 -9.24
N SER A 85 -18.38 8.38 -8.62
CA SER A 85 -17.28 9.12 -9.27
C SER A 85 -16.22 8.21 -9.90
N ARG A 86 -16.28 6.90 -9.65
CA ARG A 86 -15.29 5.88 -10.07
C ARG A 86 -13.86 6.21 -9.61
N THR A 87 -13.75 6.96 -8.53
CA THR A 87 -12.47 7.30 -7.90
C THR A 87 -12.17 6.34 -6.77
N GLY A 88 -10.89 6.08 -6.56
CA GLY A 88 -10.43 5.17 -5.53
C GLY A 88 -9.05 5.52 -5.02
N LEU A 89 -8.75 5.10 -3.80
CA LEU A 89 -7.51 5.39 -3.08
C LEU A 89 -7.09 4.15 -2.29
N LEU A 90 -5.88 3.65 -2.56
CA LEU A 90 -5.22 2.63 -1.77
C LEU A 90 -4.65 3.26 -0.50
N ILE A 91 -5.01 2.69 0.65
CA ILE A 91 -4.66 3.18 1.97
C ILE A 91 -4.01 2.08 2.82
N ASP A 92 -3.51 2.48 3.99
CA ASP A 92 -2.90 1.60 5.00
C ASP A 92 -1.61 0.91 4.53
N PHE A 93 -0.55 1.71 4.46
CA PHE A 93 0.81 1.24 4.16
C PHE A 93 1.55 0.70 5.39
N GLY A 94 0.83 0.32 6.46
CA GLY A 94 1.42 -0.11 7.73
C GLY A 94 2.25 -1.39 7.63
N LEU A 95 1.93 -2.25 6.66
CA LEU A 95 2.66 -3.50 6.37
C LEU A 95 3.52 -3.41 5.11
N SER A 96 3.63 -2.23 4.49
CA SER A 96 4.35 -2.09 3.23
C SER A 96 5.86 -2.16 3.40
N GLU A 97 6.54 -2.63 2.36
CA GLU A 97 7.99 -2.82 2.36
C GLU A 97 8.60 -2.53 0.98
N ILE A 98 9.90 -2.22 0.95
CA ILE A 98 10.72 -2.22 -0.25
C ILE A 98 11.12 -3.65 -0.59
N GLU A 99 10.92 -4.04 -1.85
CA GLU A 99 11.41 -5.29 -2.40
C GLU A 99 12.93 -5.31 -2.44
N VAL A 100 13.53 -6.33 -1.84
CA VAL A 100 14.98 -6.52 -1.80
C VAL A 100 15.41 -7.88 -2.36
N ASP A 101 16.66 -7.96 -2.82
CA ASP A 101 17.32 -9.22 -3.17
C ASP A 101 17.89 -9.93 -1.93
N GLN A 102 18.55 -11.06 -2.14
CA GLN A 102 19.17 -11.86 -1.07
C GLN A 102 20.26 -11.09 -0.30
N ASN A 103 20.85 -10.07 -0.93
CA ASN A 103 21.91 -9.24 -0.39
C ASN A 103 21.38 -7.94 0.24
N TRP A 104 20.07 -7.81 0.42
CA TRP A 104 19.39 -6.61 0.91
C TRP A 104 19.49 -5.39 -0.01
N ASN A 105 19.80 -5.57 -1.30
CA ASN A 105 19.74 -4.46 -2.25
C ASN A 105 18.29 -4.29 -2.75
N PRO A 106 17.80 -3.04 -2.92
CA PRO A 106 16.54 -2.81 -3.62
C PRO A 106 16.50 -3.52 -4.97
N ARG A 107 15.43 -4.30 -5.21
CA ARG A 107 15.26 -5.04 -6.47
C ARG A 107 15.15 -4.11 -7.66
N ASN A 108 14.42 -3.01 -7.50
CA ASN A 108 14.29 -1.98 -8.54
C ASN A 108 15.61 -1.22 -8.68
N PRO A 109 16.34 -1.37 -9.80
CA PRO A 109 17.65 -0.75 -9.98
C PRO A 109 17.60 0.79 -9.94
N ALA A 110 16.51 1.38 -10.45
CA ALA A 110 16.33 2.84 -10.47
C ALA A 110 16.21 3.44 -9.06
N MET A 111 15.89 2.62 -8.06
CA MET A 111 15.67 3.05 -6.68
C MET A 111 16.86 2.73 -5.76
N ARG A 112 17.93 2.09 -6.27
CA ARG A 112 19.07 1.67 -5.45
C ARG A 112 19.80 2.84 -4.81
N ASP A 113 20.00 3.93 -5.53
CA ASP A 113 20.73 5.08 -4.99
C ASP A 113 19.81 6.11 -4.32
N ASN A 114 18.50 5.83 -4.24
CA ASN A 114 17.54 6.72 -3.59
C ASN A 114 17.77 6.70 -2.06
N PRO A 115 18.03 7.87 -1.42
CA PRO A 115 18.38 7.93 0.00
C PRO A 115 17.24 7.50 0.93
N ASP A 116 15.98 7.79 0.57
CA ASP A 116 14.82 7.37 1.35
C ASP A 116 14.62 5.87 1.27
N VAL A 117 14.80 5.27 0.09
CA VAL A 117 14.73 3.82 -0.10
C VAL A 117 15.83 3.12 0.71
N GLN A 118 17.07 3.60 0.65
CA GLN A 118 18.17 3.05 1.44
C GLN A 118 17.89 3.13 2.95
N LYS A 119 17.31 4.24 3.41
CA LYS A 119 16.87 4.40 4.81
C LYS A 119 15.77 3.39 5.17
N ILE A 120 14.79 3.18 4.31
CA ILE A 120 13.70 2.21 4.51
C ILE A 120 14.27 0.79 4.59
N VAL A 121 15.14 0.41 3.65
CA VAL A 121 15.76 -0.92 3.62
C VAL A 121 16.58 -1.19 4.87
N ASN A 122 17.39 -0.22 5.32
CA ASN A 122 18.17 -0.35 6.56
C ASN A 122 17.25 -0.55 7.78
N LEU A 123 16.15 0.19 7.86
CA LEU A 123 15.15 0.01 8.92
C LEU A 123 14.49 -1.39 8.85
N GLN A 124 14.09 -1.84 7.66
CA GLN A 124 13.54 -3.19 7.45
C GLN A 124 14.50 -4.28 7.92
N LYS A 125 15.80 -4.13 7.63
CA LYS A 125 16.86 -5.05 8.06
C LYS A 125 16.98 -5.12 9.57
N THR A 126 16.95 -3.98 10.26
CA THR A 126 17.02 -3.92 11.72
C THR A 126 15.77 -4.46 12.40
N MET A 127 14.58 -4.20 11.83
CA MET A 127 13.32 -4.59 12.43
C MET A 127 13.03 -6.10 12.36
N LYS A 128 13.79 -6.89 11.57
CA LYS A 128 13.63 -8.35 11.41
C LYS A 128 12.14 -8.77 11.41
N ILE A 129 11.31 -8.10 10.60
CA ILE A 129 9.86 -8.31 10.58
C ILE A 129 9.59 -9.70 9.99
N LYS A 130 9.57 -10.72 10.86
CA LYS A 130 9.10 -12.07 10.51
C LYS A 130 7.66 -11.97 10.00
N ASN A 131 7.45 -12.30 8.73
CA ASN A 131 6.21 -12.77 8.09
C ASN A 131 4.88 -12.16 8.58
N ARG A 132 4.83 -10.87 8.92
CA ARG A 132 3.56 -10.16 9.15
C ARG A 132 3.01 -9.69 7.81
N THR A 133 2.49 -10.62 7.01
CA THR A 133 1.78 -10.31 5.77
C THR A 133 0.29 -10.54 5.94
N GLY A 134 -0.50 -9.59 5.46
CA GLY A 134 -1.86 -9.80 5.03
C GLY A 134 -2.89 -10.09 6.13
N THR A 135 -4.12 -9.71 5.83
CA THR A 135 -5.29 -10.13 6.60
C THR A 135 -5.67 -11.57 6.22
N LYS A 136 -6.06 -12.38 7.22
CA LYS A 136 -6.56 -13.74 7.00
C LYS A 136 -7.68 -13.73 5.95
N GLY A 137 -7.57 -14.56 4.91
CA GLY A 137 -8.47 -14.58 3.75
C GLY A 137 -7.92 -13.89 2.49
N TYR A 138 -6.91 -13.03 2.63
CA TYR A 138 -6.21 -12.35 1.53
C TYR A 138 -4.72 -12.68 1.47
N MET A 139 -4.21 -13.46 2.43
CA MET A 139 -2.84 -13.94 2.41
C MET A 139 -2.62 -14.89 1.23
N PRO A 140 -1.59 -14.65 0.40
CA PRO A 140 -1.25 -15.55 -0.68
C PRO A 140 -0.60 -16.83 -0.13
N PRO A 141 -0.60 -17.95 -0.88
CA PRO A 141 -0.14 -19.25 -0.40
C PRO A 141 1.33 -19.22 0.08
N GLU A 142 2.22 -18.50 -0.59
CA GLU A 142 3.62 -18.36 -0.19
C GLU A 142 3.80 -17.79 1.22
N ALA A 143 2.91 -16.88 1.64
CA ALA A 143 2.90 -16.31 2.99
C ALA A 143 2.33 -17.29 4.04
N LEU A 144 1.39 -18.15 3.64
CA LEU A 144 0.79 -19.15 4.52
C LEU A 144 1.73 -20.35 4.75
N PHE A 145 2.45 -20.76 3.72
CA PHE A 145 3.30 -21.95 3.75
C PHE A 145 4.76 -21.66 4.10
N ASN A 146 5.13 -20.39 4.30
CA ASN A 146 6.52 -19.95 4.54
C ASN A 146 7.50 -20.49 3.49
N TYR A 147 7.12 -20.53 2.21
CA TYR A 147 8.09 -20.82 1.15
C TYR A 147 9.07 -19.62 1.07
N GLN A 148 10.30 -19.81 1.53
CA GLN A 148 11.44 -18.92 1.32
C GLN A 148 12.43 -19.55 0.34
#